data_AF-A0A810DWC6-F1
#
_entry.id   AF-A0A810DWC6-F1
#
_cell.length_a   1.000
_cell.length_b   1.000
_cell.length_c   1.000
_cell.angle_alpha   90.00
_cell.angle_beta   90.00
_cell.angle_gamma   90.00
#
_symmetry.space_group_name_H-M   'P 1'
#
loop_
_entity.id
_entity.type
_entity.pdbx_description
1 polymer ?
#
loop_
_entity_poly.entity_id
_entity_poly.type
_entity_poly.pdbx_seq_one_letter_code
_entity_poly.pdbx_strand_id
1 'polypeptide(L)'
;MLAEFYKTLDSPEELGANILIPDHGPALYLSERGALFCYMGIISREGNGTSVDGWPYYLRGKLAEKSKKLIKGFYRLQAGCILMTNFLDHEFYSKTKFKRVKNYIVSLPVASSCDYGIVRRINSEHSSYFEENEAMSRACFGLTYGELKQAVEIYARRLGVFNEYIQYPRITRSMKKR
;
A
#
# COMPACT_ATOMS: atom_id res chain seq x y z
N MET A 1 -6.99 -0.92 17.94
CA MET A 1 -6.15 -0.35 16.84
C MET A 1 -6.60 -0.96 15.52
N LEU A 2 -6.66 -0.18 14.43
CA LEU A 2 -7.33 -0.47 13.15
C LEU A 2 -8.83 -0.85 13.19
N ALA A 3 -9.28 -1.80 14.01
CA ALA A 3 -10.72 -2.11 14.16
C ALA A 3 -11.52 -0.90 14.71
N GLU A 4 -10.93 -0.11 15.60
CA GLU A 4 -11.55 1.16 16.05
C GLU A 4 -11.52 2.22 14.94
N PHE A 5 -10.42 2.27 14.17
CA PHE A 5 -10.30 3.20 13.04
C PHE A 5 -11.34 2.90 11.94
N TYR A 6 -11.69 1.63 11.73
CA TYR A 6 -12.77 1.21 10.82
C TYR A 6 -14.10 1.90 11.14
N LYS A 7 -14.41 2.10 12.43
CA LYS A 7 -15.65 2.79 12.85
C LYS A 7 -15.64 4.27 12.47
N THR A 8 -14.46 4.89 12.37
CA THR A 8 -14.29 6.32 12.01
C THR A 8 -14.29 6.58 10.50
N LEU A 9 -14.22 5.54 9.67
CA LEU A 9 -14.25 5.69 8.21
C LEU A 9 -15.66 6.03 7.72
N ASP A 10 -15.77 7.13 6.97
CA ASP A 10 -17.00 7.63 6.34
C ASP A 10 -17.32 6.96 4.98
N SER A 11 -16.67 5.83 4.69
CA SER A 11 -17.00 5.03 3.50
C SER A 11 -18.08 3.99 3.80
N PRO A 12 -18.92 3.67 2.80
CA PRO A 12 -19.95 2.65 2.96
C PRO A 12 -19.33 1.29 3.28
N GLU A 13 -20.04 0.49 4.06
CA GLU A 13 -19.70 -0.91 4.28
C GLU A 13 -20.12 -1.74 3.07
N GLU A 14 -19.20 -2.53 2.54
CA GLU A 14 -19.44 -3.44 1.43
C GLU A 14 -18.98 -4.86 1.80
N LEU A 15 -19.77 -5.86 1.46
CA LEU A 15 -19.34 -7.27 1.57
C LEU A 15 -18.26 -7.54 0.53
N GLY A 16 -17.25 -8.33 0.90
CA GLY A 16 -16.15 -8.71 0.00
C GLY A 16 -16.64 -9.20 -1.37
N ALA A 17 -17.71 -10.01 -1.39
CA ALA A 17 -18.34 -10.54 -2.60
C ALA A 17 -18.83 -9.47 -3.61
N ASN A 18 -19.10 -8.25 -3.13
CA ASN A 18 -19.62 -7.15 -3.92
C ASN A 18 -18.53 -6.15 -4.33
N ILE A 19 -17.31 -6.28 -3.79
CA ILE A 19 -16.24 -5.32 -4.05
C ILE A 19 -15.69 -5.54 -5.45
N LEU A 20 -15.79 -4.50 -6.27
CA LEU A 20 -15.29 -4.48 -7.63
C LEU A 20 -13.84 -4.00 -7.68
N ILE A 21 -13.12 -4.40 -8.73
CA ILE A 21 -11.80 -3.85 -9.04
C ILE A 21 -11.94 -2.33 -9.26
N PRO A 22 -11.19 -1.49 -8.53
CA PRO A 22 -11.37 -0.05 -8.57
C PRO A 22 -10.78 0.58 -9.84
N ASP A 23 -11.19 1.81 -10.13
CA ASP A 23 -10.76 2.53 -11.33
C ASP A 23 -9.30 3.00 -11.28
N HIS A 24 -8.82 3.31 -10.08
CA HIS A 24 -7.49 3.88 -9.81
C HIS A 24 -6.80 3.10 -8.70
N GLY A 25 -5.49 2.94 -8.84
CA GLY A 25 -4.62 2.24 -7.89
C GLY A 25 -3.64 3.21 -7.22
N PRO A 26 -3.02 2.79 -6.10
CA PRO A 26 -3.30 1.62 -5.28
C PRO A 26 -4.66 1.67 -4.58
N ALA A 27 -5.12 0.56 -4.01
CA ALA A 27 -6.40 0.50 -3.29
C ALA A 27 -6.25 -0.05 -1.87
N LEU A 28 -6.81 0.69 -0.91
CA LEU A 28 -6.80 0.36 0.50
C LEU A 28 -8.22 -0.03 0.96
N TYR A 29 -8.33 -1.19 1.57
CA TYR A 29 -9.57 -1.67 2.18
C TYR A 29 -9.28 -2.14 3.60
N LEU A 30 -10.14 -1.73 4.54
CA LEU A 30 -10.05 -2.15 5.93
C LEU A 30 -11.24 -3.04 6.25
N SER A 31 -11.00 -4.23 6.80
CA SER A 31 -12.07 -5.11 7.26
C SER A 31 -12.63 -4.67 8.61
N GLU A 32 -13.87 -5.06 8.89
CA GLU A 32 -14.49 -4.87 10.22
C GLU A 32 -13.67 -5.49 11.36
N ARG A 33 -12.84 -6.49 11.07
CA ARG A 33 -11.93 -7.17 12.01
C ARG A 33 -10.59 -6.46 12.18
N GLY A 34 -10.38 -5.32 11.52
CA GLY A 34 -9.15 -4.53 11.60
C GLY A 34 -8.02 -5.02 10.69
N ALA A 35 -8.28 -5.90 9.72
CA ALA A 35 -7.27 -6.33 8.75
C ALA A 35 -7.22 -5.37 7.57
N LEU A 36 -6.02 -4.83 7.30
CA LEU A 36 -5.77 -3.91 6.18
C LEU A 36 -5.34 -4.67 4.92
N PHE A 37 -5.97 -4.35 3.80
CA PHE A 37 -5.69 -4.89 2.48
C PHE A 37 -5.23 -3.75 1.58
N CYS A 38 -3.94 -3.71 1.28
CA CYS A 38 -3.33 -2.73 0.39
C CYS A 38 -2.97 -3.41 -0.93
N TYR A 39 -3.84 -3.26 -1.92
CA TYR A 39 -3.57 -3.81 -3.25
C TYR A 39 -2.84 -2.79 -4.12
N MET A 40 -1.70 -3.21 -4.63
CA MET A 40 -0.83 -2.40 -5.49
C MET A 40 -1.11 -2.63 -6.98
N GLY A 41 -1.79 -3.71 -7.35
CA GLY A 41 -2.10 -4.00 -8.74
C GLY A 41 -2.32 -5.48 -8.97
N ILE A 42 -2.08 -5.92 -10.21
CA ILE A 42 -2.47 -7.26 -10.68
C ILE A 42 -1.33 -8.03 -11.33
N ILE A 43 -1.53 -9.34 -11.36
CA ILE A 43 -0.70 -10.28 -12.10
C ILE A 43 -1.59 -10.88 -13.19
N SER A 44 -1.28 -10.58 -14.45
CA SER A 44 -1.98 -11.15 -15.61
C SER A 44 -1.59 -12.62 -15.82
N ARG A 45 -2.52 -13.42 -16.36
CA ARG A 45 -2.25 -14.76 -16.92
C ARG A 45 -1.75 -14.69 -18.36
N GLU A 46 -2.16 -13.67 -19.10
CA GLU A 46 -1.73 -13.44 -20.48
C GLU A 46 -0.43 -12.60 -20.47
N GLY A 47 0.53 -12.97 -21.32
CA GLY A 47 1.95 -12.61 -21.24
C GLY A 47 2.28 -11.15 -20.88
N ASN A 48 3.35 -11.00 -20.07
CA ASN A 48 4.08 -9.78 -19.67
C ASN A 48 3.31 -8.60 -19.05
N GLY A 49 1.98 -8.64 -18.95
CA GLY A 49 1.19 -7.54 -18.40
C GLY A 49 1.01 -7.59 -16.88
N THR A 50 2.08 -7.47 -16.08
CA THR A 50 1.93 -7.15 -14.65
C THR A 50 1.77 -5.64 -14.50
N SER A 51 0.70 -5.20 -13.85
CA SER A 51 0.52 -3.79 -13.51
C SER A 51 0.77 -3.62 -12.02
N VAL A 52 1.74 -2.77 -11.71
CA VAL A 52 2.02 -2.27 -10.36
C VAL A 52 1.64 -0.80 -10.36
N ASP A 53 1.09 -0.34 -9.24
CA ASP A 53 0.60 1.02 -9.04
C ASP A 53 -0.59 1.39 -9.95
N GLY A 54 -1.42 0.39 -10.30
CA GLY A 54 -2.53 0.62 -11.22
C GLY A 54 -3.35 -0.61 -11.57
N TRP A 55 -4.44 -0.36 -12.31
CA TRP A 55 -5.39 -1.35 -12.78
C TRP A 55 -5.56 -1.26 -14.29
N PRO A 56 -5.50 -2.39 -15.03
CA PRO A 56 -5.83 -2.40 -16.44
C PRO A 56 -7.26 -1.92 -16.67
N TYR A 57 -7.45 -1.04 -17.66
CA TYR A 57 -8.74 -0.41 -17.92
C TYR A 57 -9.86 -1.42 -18.17
N TYR A 58 -9.56 -2.55 -18.80
CA TYR A 58 -10.53 -3.60 -19.13
C TYR A 58 -11.01 -4.43 -17.92
N LEU A 59 -10.41 -4.26 -16.74
CA LEU A 59 -10.81 -4.93 -15.50
C LEU A 59 -11.58 -4.03 -14.52
N ARG A 60 -11.56 -2.71 -14.74
CA ARG A 60 -12.21 -1.74 -13.87
C ARG A 60 -13.72 -2.01 -13.77
N GLY A 61 -14.26 -1.94 -12.56
CA GLY A 61 -15.68 -2.20 -12.29
C GLY A 61 -16.12 -3.66 -12.43
N LYS A 62 -15.18 -4.61 -12.58
CA LYS A 62 -15.49 -6.04 -12.66
C LYS A 62 -15.18 -6.74 -11.33
N LEU A 63 -15.90 -7.85 -11.10
CA LEU A 63 -15.51 -8.83 -10.08
C LEU A 63 -14.25 -9.56 -10.55
N ALA A 64 -13.28 -9.70 -9.66
CA ALA A 64 -12.04 -10.42 -9.93
C ALA A 64 -12.30 -11.92 -10.13
N GLU A 65 -13.23 -12.49 -9.38
CA GLU A 65 -13.71 -13.87 -9.52
C GLU A 65 -14.23 -14.16 -10.94
N LYS A 66 -14.98 -13.23 -11.54
CA LYS A 66 -15.45 -13.33 -12.93
C LYS A 66 -14.33 -13.14 -13.96
N SER A 67 -13.19 -12.62 -13.54
CA SER A 67 -12.03 -12.29 -14.39
C SER A 67 -10.86 -13.25 -14.21
N LYS A 68 -11.05 -14.41 -13.55
CA LYS A 68 -10.01 -15.43 -13.28
C LYS A 68 -9.26 -15.95 -14.51
N LYS A 69 -9.87 -15.89 -15.70
CA LYS A 69 -9.20 -16.25 -16.96
C LYS A 69 -8.07 -15.28 -17.31
N LEU A 70 -8.23 -14.01 -16.94
CA LEU A 70 -7.27 -12.94 -17.22
C LEU A 70 -6.32 -12.70 -16.03
N ILE A 71 -6.80 -12.93 -14.80
CA ILE A 71 -6.07 -12.60 -13.57
C ILE A 71 -5.47 -13.86 -12.94
N LYS A 72 -4.16 -13.83 -12.70
CA LYS A 72 -3.43 -14.86 -11.94
C LYS A 72 -3.50 -14.57 -10.45
N GLY A 73 -3.43 -13.31 -10.06
CA GLY A 73 -3.49 -12.85 -8.67
C GLY A 73 -3.31 -11.35 -8.56
N PHE A 74 -3.21 -10.87 -7.33
CA PHE A 74 -3.07 -9.45 -6.98
C PHE A 74 -1.81 -9.23 -6.16
N TYR A 75 -1.13 -8.10 -6.40
CA TYR A 75 -0.04 -7.66 -5.54
C TYR A 75 -0.62 -6.98 -4.30
N ARG A 76 -0.33 -7.53 -3.12
CA ARG A 76 -0.75 -6.97 -1.83
C ARG A 76 0.45 -6.63 -0.97
N LEU A 77 0.51 -5.41 -0.45
CA LEU A 77 1.46 -5.04 0.60
C LEU A 77 0.94 -5.48 1.96
N GLN A 78 1.77 -6.23 2.69
CA GLN A 78 1.48 -6.69 4.05
C GLN A 78 2.80 -6.92 4.79
N ALA A 79 2.93 -6.29 5.97
CA ALA A 79 4.07 -6.44 6.87
C ALA A 79 5.46 -6.31 6.18
N GLY A 80 5.60 -5.41 5.20
CA GLY A 80 6.86 -5.17 4.48
C GLY A 80 7.10 -6.11 3.30
N CYS A 81 6.17 -7.04 3.04
CA CYS A 81 6.24 -7.97 1.92
C CYS A 81 5.25 -7.58 0.81
N ILE A 82 5.63 -7.86 -0.44
CA ILE A 82 4.71 -7.91 -1.57
C ILE A 82 4.25 -9.36 -1.73
N LEU A 83 2.98 -9.62 -1.42
CA LEU A 83 2.36 -10.93 -1.51
C LEU A 83 1.54 -11.05 -2.79
N MET A 84 1.52 -12.24 -3.38
CA MET A 84 0.54 -12.61 -4.39
C MET A 84 -0.69 -13.20 -3.69
N THR A 85 -1.84 -12.52 -3.78
CA THR A 85 -3.06 -12.94 -3.10
C THR A 85 -4.28 -12.92 -4.03
N ASN A 86 -5.36 -13.55 -3.57
CA ASN A 86 -6.69 -13.34 -4.16
C ASN A 86 -7.24 -11.96 -3.79
N PHE A 87 -8.28 -11.52 -4.51
CA PHE A 87 -9.00 -10.28 -4.22
C PHE A 87 -10.10 -10.51 -3.18
N LEU A 88 -10.79 -9.43 -2.79
CA LEU A 88 -11.77 -9.43 -1.69
C LEU A 88 -13.08 -10.17 -2.01
N ASP A 89 -13.38 -10.39 -3.28
CA ASP A 89 -14.55 -11.17 -3.72
C ASP A 89 -14.32 -12.69 -3.70
N HIS A 90 -13.10 -13.14 -3.38
CA HIS A 90 -12.78 -14.56 -3.18
C HIS A 90 -13.57 -15.16 -2.01
N GLU A 91 -13.87 -16.47 -2.07
CA GLU A 91 -14.69 -17.18 -1.08
C GLU A 91 -14.25 -16.94 0.38
N PHE A 92 -12.94 -16.91 0.64
CA PHE A 92 -12.35 -16.64 1.96
C PHE A 92 -12.74 -15.29 2.57
N TYR A 93 -13.01 -14.28 1.74
CA TYR A 93 -13.30 -12.91 2.16
C TYR A 93 -14.72 -12.46 1.82
N SER A 94 -15.43 -13.24 1.01
CA SER A 94 -16.76 -12.94 0.46
C SER A 94 -17.78 -12.44 1.48
N LYS A 95 -17.78 -13.02 2.69
CA LYS A 95 -18.70 -12.71 3.80
C LYS A 95 -18.19 -11.63 4.76
N THR A 96 -16.94 -11.19 4.60
CA THR A 96 -16.36 -10.15 5.46
C THR A 96 -16.78 -8.78 4.97
N LYS A 97 -17.12 -7.87 5.89
CA LYS A 97 -17.38 -6.47 5.55
C LYS A 97 -16.10 -5.67 5.47
N PHE A 98 -16.04 -4.78 4.48
CA PHE A 98 -14.92 -3.87 4.29
C PHE A 98 -15.41 -2.45 4.07
N LYS A 99 -14.53 -1.51 4.39
CA LYS A 99 -14.64 -0.09 4.05
C LYS A 99 -13.42 0.30 3.22
N ARG A 100 -13.65 1.00 2.10
CA ARG A 100 -12.55 1.55 1.29
C ARG A 100 -11.96 2.76 1.99
N VAL A 101 -10.63 2.82 2.11
CA VAL A 101 -9.92 3.94 2.73
C VAL A 101 -9.55 4.95 1.64
N LYS A 102 -10.39 5.97 1.44
CA LYS A 102 -10.23 6.94 0.33
C LYS A 102 -9.33 8.13 0.65
N ASN A 103 -9.25 8.54 1.91
CA ASN A 103 -8.50 9.75 2.33
C ASN A 103 -7.00 9.51 2.55
N TYR A 104 -6.54 8.28 2.28
CA TYR A 104 -5.15 7.88 2.44
C TYR A 104 -4.63 7.35 1.12
N ILE A 105 -3.36 7.64 0.85
CA ILE A 105 -2.62 7.15 -0.30
C ILE A 105 -1.43 6.31 0.19
N VAL A 106 -0.99 5.39 -0.66
CA VAL A 106 0.25 4.65 -0.44
C VAL A 106 1.39 5.50 -0.99
N SER A 107 2.26 5.98 -0.11
CA SER A 107 3.52 6.59 -0.52
C SER A 107 4.59 5.52 -0.61
N LEU A 108 5.21 5.41 -1.79
CA LEU A 108 6.39 4.59 -2.01
C LEU A 108 7.62 5.50 -2.12
N PRO A 109 8.81 5.03 -1.75
CA PRO A 109 10.03 5.79 -1.94
C PRO A 109 10.26 6.03 -3.45
N VAL A 110 10.67 7.24 -3.80
CA VAL A 110 10.98 7.68 -5.17
C VAL A 110 12.41 8.19 -5.27
N ALA A 111 12.89 8.48 -6.47
CA ALA A 111 14.30 8.86 -6.70
C ALA A 111 14.78 10.06 -5.83
N SER A 112 13.87 10.98 -5.50
CA SER A 112 14.16 12.21 -4.74
C SER A 112 13.68 12.20 -3.29
N SER A 113 12.93 11.19 -2.85
CA SER A 113 12.42 11.08 -1.47
C SER A 113 12.41 9.63 -0.99
N CYS A 114 12.89 9.43 0.23
CA CYS A 114 12.84 8.13 0.91
C CYS A 114 11.58 7.95 1.76
N ASP A 115 10.66 8.91 1.73
CA ASP A 115 9.45 8.86 2.52
C ASP A 115 8.50 7.80 1.96
N TYR A 116 8.00 6.95 2.85
CA TYR A 116 7.06 5.89 2.53
C TYR A 116 6.02 5.79 3.64
N GLY A 117 4.90 5.15 3.36
CA GLY A 117 3.87 4.90 4.35
C GLY A 117 2.47 5.06 3.79
N ILE A 118 1.48 4.89 4.67
CA ILE A 118 0.09 5.20 4.37
C ILE A 118 -0.18 6.62 4.88
N VAL A 119 -0.33 7.57 3.98
CA VAL A 119 -0.35 8.99 4.31
C VAL A 119 -1.65 9.66 3.89
N ARG A 120 -2.09 10.66 4.65
CA ARG A 120 -3.15 11.60 4.24
C ARG A 120 -2.54 12.93 3.84
N ARG A 121 -3.08 13.55 2.80
CA ARG A 121 -2.70 14.94 2.44
C ARG A 121 -3.48 15.89 3.33
N ILE A 122 -2.76 16.79 4.01
CA ILE A 122 -3.33 17.90 4.76
C ILE A 122 -3.03 19.18 3.99
N ASN A 123 -4.09 19.94 3.69
CA ASN A 123 -3.96 21.25 3.11
C ASN A 123 -4.15 22.29 4.22
N SER A 124 -3.18 23.18 4.36
CA SER A 124 -3.26 24.42 5.15
C SER A 124 -3.36 25.62 4.21
N GLU A 125 -3.68 26.80 4.73
CA GLU A 125 -3.80 28.03 3.93
C GLU A 125 -2.53 28.37 3.12
N HIS A 126 -1.35 27.91 3.57
CA HIS A 126 -0.06 28.26 2.97
C HIS A 126 0.79 27.08 2.53
N SER A 127 0.38 25.84 2.82
CA SER A 127 1.16 24.64 2.46
C SER A 127 0.31 23.38 2.39
N SER A 128 0.75 22.38 1.64
CA SER A 128 0.22 21.02 1.78
C SER A 128 1.32 20.08 2.26
N TYR A 129 1.06 19.33 3.31
CA TYR A 129 1.96 18.31 3.82
C TYR A 129 1.26 16.95 3.91
N PHE A 130 2.05 15.89 4.09
CA PHE A 130 1.54 14.54 4.27
C PHE A 130 1.71 14.12 5.72
N GLU A 131 0.69 13.50 6.28
CA GLU A 131 0.72 12.93 7.63
C GLU A 131 0.56 11.41 7.54
N GLU A 132 1.50 10.70 8.17
CA GLU A 132 1.50 9.24 8.22
C GLU A 132 0.45 8.71 9.20
N ASN A 133 -0.28 7.67 8.77
CA ASN A 133 -1.02 6.82 9.69
C ASN A 133 -0.15 5.64 10.10
N GLU A 134 0.54 5.77 11.24
CA GLU A 134 1.49 4.78 11.72
C GLU A 134 0.92 3.35 11.81
N ALA A 135 -0.33 3.20 12.25
CA ALA A 135 -0.96 1.89 12.39
C ALA A 135 -1.15 1.22 11.02
N MET A 136 -1.60 1.97 10.01
CA MET A 136 -1.74 1.46 8.65
C MET A 136 -0.38 1.24 7.98
N SER A 137 0.57 2.16 8.16
CA SER A 137 1.94 2.01 7.66
C SER A 137 2.59 0.74 8.20
N ARG A 138 2.51 0.51 9.51
CA ARG A 138 3.06 -0.71 10.13
C ARG A 138 2.38 -1.97 9.60
N ALA A 139 1.07 -1.94 9.37
CA ALA A 139 0.34 -3.08 8.79
C ALA A 139 0.76 -3.39 7.34
N CYS A 140 1.09 -2.38 6.53
CA CYS A 140 1.50 -2.55 5.13
C CYS A 140 2.99 -2.80 4.97
N PHE A 141 3.84 -1.99 5.60
CA PHE A 141 5.29 -1.93 5.43
C PHE A 141 6.07 -2.64 6.54
N GLY A 142 5.40 -3.12 7.59
CA GLY A 142 6.01 -3.79 8.73
C GLY A 142 6.57 -2.82 9.79
N LEU A 143 7.00 -1.63 9.35
CA LEU A 143 7.53 -0.56 10.19
C LEU A 143 7.04 0.80 9.67
N THR A 144 6.87 1.77 10.56
CA THR A 144 6.65 3.17 10.18
C THR A 144 7.94 3.80 9.63
N TYR A 145 7.81 4.91 8.92
CA TYR A 145 8.98 5.65 8.47
C TYR A 145 9.89 6.05 9.63
N GLY A 146 9.32 6.54 10.73
CA GLY A 146 10.06 6.90 11.95
C GLY A 146 10.81 5.72 12.57
N GLU A 147 10.20 4.54 12.62
CA GLU A 147 10.83 3.32 13.13
C GLU A 147 12.03 2.90 12.25
N LEU A 148 11.87 2.90 10.93
CA LEU A 148 12.97 2.57 10.02
C LEU A 148 14.10 3.60 10.13
N LYS A 149 13.76 4.90 10.18
CA LYS A 149 14.71 5.99 10.34
C LYS A 149 15.59 5.77 11.56
N GLN A 150 14.97 5.52 12.72
CA GLN A 150 15.70 5.24 13.96
C GLN A 150 16.58 3.99 13.85
N ALA A 151 16.06 2.90 13.28
CA ALA A 151 16.83 1.67 13.11
C ALA A 151 18.10 1.92 12.28
N VAL A 152 17.98 2.61 11.14
CA VAL A 152 19.13 2.90 10.28
C VAL A 152 20.10 3.88 10.93
N GLU A 153 19.62 4.90 11.67
CA GLU A 153 20.48 5.80 12.44
C GLU A 153 21.34 5.06 13.48
N ILE A 154 20.75 4.09 14.20
CA ILE A 154 21.50 3.25 15.16
C ILE A 154 22.63 2.49 14.47
N TYR A 155 22.35 1.86 13.32
CA TYR A 155 23.37 1.16 12.54
C TYR A 155 24.45 2.11 12.02
N ALA A 156 24.07 3.26 11.47
CA ALA A 156 25.01 4.25 10.96
C ALA A 156 25.96 4.76 12.04
N ARG A 157 25.44 5.02 13.26
CA ARG A 157 26.26 5.43 14.41
C ARG A 157 27.24 4.33 14.83
N ARG A 158 26.80 3.08 14.91
CA ARG A 158 27.67 1.94 15.26
C ARG A 158 28.78 1.70 14.24
N LEU A 159 28.51 1.95 12.97
CA LEU A 159 29.49 1.80 11.89
C LEU A 159 30.37 3.04 11.70
N GLY A 160 30.16 4.12 12.47
CA GLY A 160 30.93 5.36 12.35
C GLY A 160 30.67 6.16 11.07
N VAL A 161 29.56 5.89 10.37
CA VAL A 161 29.19 6.53 9.09
C VAL A 161 27.99 7.47 9.23
N PHE A 162 27.56 7.74 10.46
CA PHE A 162 26.47 8.68 10.71
C PHE A 162 26.89 10.11 10.32
N ASN A 163 26.05 10.74 9.51
CA ASN A 163 26.21 12.13 9.11
C ASN A 163 24.81 12.75 9.00
N GLU A 164 24.61 13.90 9.65
CA GLU A 164 23.34 14.63 9.66
C GLU A 164 22.86 15.04 8.25
N TYR A 165 23.77 15.04 7.26
CA TYR A 165 23.50 15.39 5.87
C TYR A 165 23.25 14.20 4.93
N ILE A 166 23.44 12.95 5.38
CA ILE A 166 23.23 11.77 4.52
C ILE A 166 21.76 11.34 4.59
N GLN A 167 21.00 11.66 3.53
CA GLN A 167 19.84 10.86 3.18
C GLN A 167 20.35 9.46 2.80
N TYR A 168 19.82 8.45 3.49
CA TYR A 168 20.13 7.03 3.38
C TYR A 168 20.62 6.57 2.00
N PRO A 169 21.53 5.56 1.92
CA PRO A 169 22.12 5.13 0.66
C PRO A 169 21.04 4.89 -0.39
N ARG A 170 20.91 5.86 -1.30
CA ARG A 170 20.05 5.74 -2.45
C ARG A 170 20.73 4.72 -3.34
N ILE A 171 20.06 3.62 -3.68
CA ILE A 171 20.43 2.84 -4.87
C ILE A 171 20.05 3.70 -6.08
N THR A 172 20.78 4.78 -6.30
CA THR A 172 20.74 5.54 -7.55
C THR A 172 21.46 4.72 -8.60
N ARG A 173 20.98 4.78 -9.84
CA ARG A 173 21.56 4.08 -11.02
C ARG A 173 23.07 4.28 -11.22
N SER A 174 23.72 5.19 -10.49
CA SER A 174 25.15 5.51 -10.58
C SER A 174 26.08 4.50 -9.90
N MET A 175 25.58 3.50 -9.16
CA MET A 175 26.45 2.43 -8.62
C MET A 175 26.72 1.28 -9.61
N LYS A 176 26.31 1.39 -10.88
CA LYS A 176 26.89 0.56 -11.94
C LYS A 176 28.33 1.03 -12.21
N LYS A 177 29.28 0.49 -11.45
CA LYS A 177 30.69 0.47 -11.87
C LYS A 177 30.75 -0.25 -13.22
N ARG A 178 31.19 0.46 -14.25
CA ARG A 178 31.95 -0.14 -15.36
C ARG A 178 33.40 -0.20 -14.94
#